data_AF-A8JF72-F1
#
_entry.id   AF-A8JF72-F1
#
_cell.length_a   1.000
_cell.length_b   1.000
_cell.length_c   1.000
_cell.angle_alpha   90.00
_cell.angle_beta   90.00
_cell.angle_gamma   90.00
#
_symmetry.space_group_name_H-M   'P 1'
#
loop_
_entity.id
_entity.type
_entity.pdbx_description
1 polymer ?
#
loop_
_entity_poly.entity_id
_entity_poly.type
_entity_poly.pdbx_seq_one_letter_code
_entity_poly.pdbx_strand_id
1 'polypeptide(L)'
;MRRVANTSRATGARCQGAKLVARPCARRAAVHVICATGPVPDKSVVVIGGTGRVGSSTAATLLKEFPNLKVTVASRSDDSFKAAVERRPELSKAGFQRVDITNADSVQALLKSTGADLVIHTAGPFQRSKNYAVLEAAIASGTGYIDVCDDTPFAEGAKAAYMEKAKAAGVPAIVSGGIYPGTSNVMAAHIISIARAEYDDNWNYRTPAPGESVEPKWLRYSYYTAGSGGAGPTILETSFLLAGEDVIVYKDNKEVVLPPISNRREVDFGPGVGRKGVYLYNLPEVVSGHKYMRVPDVSARFGTDPFIWNWAMWLTARLVPRSLLNDRNFVKGFAKLSDPFVRNVDKIIGEAVAMRVEVDMVGGKNSSGIFVHKYLSQSMGYSTAAFAQSVLQGKTQPGVWYPEEKEALQDRRQFLQFAATGCSRFELNRSAWALESEIKQIGGMIYW
;
A
#
# COMPACT_ATOMS: atom_id res chain seq x y z
N MET A 1 98.44 -2.77 -14.13
CA MET A 1 98.95 -3.90 -13.31
C MET A 1 97.80 -4.79 -12.85
N ARG A 2 98.08 -5.90 -12.16
CA ARG A 2 97.18 -7.06 -11.97
C ARG A 2 96.02 -6.85 -10.98
N ARG A 3 95.03 -7.74 -11.14
CA ARG A 3 93.96 -8.17 -10.19
C ARG A 3 94.37 -8.13 -8.71
N VAL A 4 93.38 -7.90 -7.82
CA VAL A 4 92.85 -8.94 -6.91
C VAL A 4 91.31 -8.83 -6.90
N ALA A 5 90.61 -9.94 -6.71
CA ALA A 5 89.15 -10.01 -6.64
C ALA A 5 88.71 -10.49 -5.25
N ASN A 6 87.44 -10.28 -4.89
CA ASN A 6 86.74 -11.23 -4.03
C ASN A 6 85.24 -11.33 -4.37
N THR A 7 84.70 -12.52 -4.18
CA THR A 7 83.28 -12.91 -4.38
C THR A 7 82.45 -12.56 -3.12
N SER A 8 81.11 -12.56 -3.08
CA SER A 8 80.14 -13.43 -3.77
C SER A 8 78.72 -12.84 -3.98
N ARG A 9 77.97 -13.53 -4.85
CA ARG A 9 76.50 -13.64 -4.96
C ARG A 9 75.76 -13.63 -3.61
N ALA A 10 74.45 -13.35 -3.47
CA ALA A 10 73.37 -12.72 -4.25
C ALA A 10 72.10 -12.75 -3.33
N THR A 11 70.85 -12.38 -3.65
CA THR A 11 70.11 -11.98 -4.87
C THR A 11 69.07 -10.89 -4.51
N GLY A 12 68.72 -10.00 -5.44
CA GLY A 12 67.59 -9.06 -5.27
C GLY A 12 66.76 -8.92 -6.54
N ALA A 13 65.60 -9.58 -6.60
CA ALA A 13 64.69 -9.52 -7.75
C ALA A 13 63.81 -8.25 -7.67
N ARG A 14 63.73 -7.52 -8.78
CA ARG A 14 62.96 -6.27 -8.89
C ARG A 14 61.45 -6.54 -8.85
N CYS A 15 60.70 -5.73 -8.11
CA CYS A 15 59.24 -5.71 -8.18
C CYS A 15 58.78 -5.39 -9.62
N GLN A 16 58.09 -6.34 -10.25
CA GLN A 16 57.34 -6.07 -11.48
C GLN A 16 55.97 -5.49 -11.11
N GLY A 17 55.48 -4.53 -11.91
CA GLY A 17 54.24 -3.81 -11.61
C GLY A 17 53.01 -4.72 -11.65
N ALA A 18 52.27 -4.77 -10.54
CA ALA A 18 50.97 -5.43 -10.49
C ALA A 18 49.96 -4.66 -11.34
N LYS A 19 49.46 -5.28 -12.42
CA LYS A 19 48.31 -4.75 -13.16
C LYS A 19 47.09 -4.74 -12.25
N LEU A 20 46.45 -3.58 -12.07
CA LEU A 20 45.10 -3.53 -11.48
C LEU A 20 44.14 -4.30 -12.39
N VAL A 21 43.66 -5.45 -11.91
CA VAL A 21 42.52 -6.14 -12.53
C VAL A 21 41.26 -5.41 -12.08
N ALA A 22 40.71 -4.59 -12.96
CA ALA A 22 39.42 -3.93 -12.73
C ALA A 22 38.33 -5.00 -12.58
N ARG A 23 37.74 -5.12 -11.38
CA ARG A 23 36.53 -5.91 -11.18
C ARG A 23 35.40 -5.33 -12.04
N PRO A 24 34.68 -6.14 -12.85
CA PRO A 24 33.57 -5.62 -13.63
C PRO A 24 32.51 -5.00 -12.70
N CYS A 25 32.13 -3.75 -12.99
CA CYS A 25 30.98 -3.14 -12.34
C CYS A 25 29.75 -4.01 -12.63
N ALA A 26 29.00 -4.40 -11.57
CA ALA A 26 27.81 -5.22 -11.71
C ALA A 26 26.84 -4.55 -12.70
N ARG A 27 26.48 -5.27 -13.76
CA ARG A 27 25.58 -4.77 -14.79
C ARG A 27 24.26 -4.34 -14.13
N ARG A 28 23.85 -3.09 -14.34
CA ARG A 28 22.51 -2.63 -13.95
C ARG A 28 21.48 -3.52 -14.67
N ALA A 29 20.79 -4.37 -13.93
CA ALA A 29 19.64 -5.08 -14.44
C ALA A 29 18.51 -4.07 -14.68
N ALA A 30 18.36 -3.63 -15.93
CA ALA A 30 17.11 -3.03 -16.38
C ALA A 30 16.05 -4.13 -16.31
N VAL A 31 15.05 -3.97 -15.44
CA VAL A 31 13.98 -4.95 -15.26
C VAL A 31 13.21 -5.06 -16.57
N HIS A 32 13.42 -6.16 -17.30
CA HIS A 32 12.61 -6.48 -18.46
C HIS A 32 11.17 -6.73 -18.02
N VAL A 33 10.22 -6.15 -18.75
CA VAL A 33 8.79 -6.33 -18.52
C VAL A 33 8.40 -7.73 -18.97
N ILE A 34 8.48 -8.69 -18.05
CA ILE A 34 7.74 -9.95 -18.14
C ILE A 34 6.25 -9.59 -18.00
N CYS A 35 5.35 -10.24 -18.73
CA CYS A 35 3.90 -9.97 -18.62
C CYS A 35 3.44 -9.95 -17.15
N ALA A 36 2.89 -8.83 -16.71
CA ALA A 36 2.69 -8.54 -15.28
C ALA A 36 1.64 -9.45 -14.62
N THR A 37 0.70 -9.97 -15.39
CA THR A 37 -0.33 -10.90 -14.94
C THR A 37 0.12 -12.36 -15.15
N GLY A 38 0.54 -13.03 -14.08
CA GLY A 38 0.51 -14.49 -14.06
C GLY A 38 -0.95 -14.98 -14.12
N PRO A 39 -1.25 -16.10 -14.78
CA PRO A 39 -2.60 -16.62 -14.89
C PRO A 39 -3.20 -16.90 -13.50
N VAL A 40 -4.51 -16.73 -13.36
CA VAL A 40 -5.28 -17.18 -12.20
C VAL A 40 -6.13 -18.38 -12.61
N PRO A 41 -6.38 -19.36 -11.71
CA PRO A 41 -7.31 -20.46 -12.01
C PRO A 41 -8.74 -19.95 -12.22
N ASP A 42 -9.57 -20.76 -12.87
CA ASP A 42 -11.00 -20.47 -13.06
C ASP A 42 -11.71 -20.48 -11.69
N LYS A 43 -12.12 -19.31 -11.22
CA LYS A 43 -12.52 -19.04 -9.83
C LYS A 43 -13.66 -18.03 -9.73
N SER A 44 -14.42 -18.12 -8.65
CA SER A 44 -15.55 -17.23 -8.32
C SER A 44 -15.11 -16.17 -7.31
N VAL A 45 -15.31 -14.88 -7.64
CA VAL A 45 -14.90 -13.75 -6.78
C VAL A 45 -16.08 -12.85 -6.49
N VAL A 46 -16.31 -12.53 -5.22
CA VAL A 46 -17.38 -11.63 -4.77
C VAL A 46 -16.79 -10.33 -4.24
N VAL A 47 -17.22 -9.18 -4.77
CA VAL A 47 -16.79 -7.86 -4.29
C VAL A 47 -17.93 -7.21 -3.51
N ILE A 48 -17.88 -7.29 -2.18
CA ILE A 48 -18.85 -6.67 -1.27
C ILE A 48 -18.55 -5.18 -1.15
N GLY A 49 -19.55 -4.33 -1.34
CA GLY A 49 -19.35 -2.91 -1.59
C GLY A 49 -18.93 -2.61 -3.02
N GLY A 50 -19.04 -3.59 -3.93
CA GLY A 50 -18.61 -3.50 -5.34
C GLY A 50 -19.30 -2.43 -6.19
N THR A 51 -20.35 -1.78 -5.68
CA THR A 51 -20.96 -0.60 -6.32
C THR A 51 -20.31 0.72 -5.89
N GLY A 52 -19.58 0.73 -4.77
CA GLY A 52 -18.79 1.86 -4.27
C GLY A 52 -17.55 2.16 -5.13
N ARG A 53 -16.89 3.29 -4.88
CA ARG A 53 -15.79 3.79 -5.73
C ARG A 53 -14.59 2.85 -5.82
N VAL A 54 -14.17 2.28 -4.69
CA VAL A 54 -13.10 1.27 -4.62
C VAL A 54 -13.56 -0.04 -5.25
N GLY A 55 -14.59 -0.68 -4.70
CA GLY A 55 -15.05 -2.00 -5.15
C GLY A 55 -15.45 -2.08 -6.63
N SER A 56 -16.07 -1.02 -7.18
CA SER A 56 -16.38 -0.96 -8.62
C SER A 56 -15.11 -0.90 -9.49
N SER A 57 -14.05 -0.28 -8.99
CA SER A 57 -12.75 -0.26 -9.66
C SER A 57 -12.08 -1.63 -9.59
N THR A 58 -12.05 -2.24 -8.40
CA THR A 58 -11.52 -3.60 -8.21
C THR A 58 -12.23 -4.62 -9.10
N ALA A 59 -13.56 -4.61 -9.13
CA ALA A 59 -14.35 -5.51 -9.98
C ALA A 59 -14.09 -5.28 -11.47
N ALA A 60 -13.98 -4.03 -11.92
CA ALA A 60 -13.64 -3.71 -13.32
C ALA A 60 -12.21 -4.15 -13.69
N THR A 61 -11.23 -3.97 -12.81
CA THR A 61 -9.86 -4.48 -13.01
C THR A 61 -9.84 -6.01 -13.08
N LEU A 62 -10.54 -6.71 -12.17
CA LEU A 62 -10.62 -8.18 -12.21
C LEU A 62 -11.22 -8.70 -13.53
N LEU A 63 -12.34 -8.12 -13.97
CA LEU A 63 -12.98 -8.45 -15.26
C LEU A 63 -12.10 -8.19 -16.48
N LYS A 64 -11.23 -7.17 -16.40
CA LYS A 64 -10.32 -6.78 -17.49
C LYS A 64 -9.09 -7.69 -17.57
N GLU A 65 -8.44 -7.89 -16.43
CA GLU A 65 -7.12 -8.53 -16.35
C GLU A 65 -7.22 -10.07 -16.23
N PHE A 66 -8.35 -10.58 -15.72
CA PHE A 66 -8.61 -12.01 -15.52
C PHE A 66 -9.99 -12.42 -16.08
N PRO A 67 -10.15 -12.50 -17.42
CA PRO A 67 -11.44 -12.72 -18.06
C PRO A 67 -12.07 -14.10 -17.80
N ASN A 68 -11.33 -15.03 -17.18
CA ASN A 68 -11.80 -16.34 -16.73
C ASN A 68 -12.42 -16.33 -15.32
N LEU A 69 -12.31 -15.23 -14.56
CA LEU A 69 -12.95 -15.11 -13.25
C LEU A 69 -14.44 -14.82 -13.36
N LYS A 70 -15.24 -15.55 -12.58
CA LYS A 70 -16.66 -15.24 -12.37
C LYS A 70 -16.78 -14.17 -11.29
N VAL A 71 -16.77 -12.90 -11.70
CA VAL A 71 -16.89 -11.75 -10.79
C VAL A 71 -18.37 -11.46 -10.48
N THR A 72 -18.70 -11.38 -9.19
CA THR A 72 -20.00 -10.92 -8.68
C THR A 72 -19.81 -9.64 -7.86
N VAL A 73 -20.54 -8.58 -8.22
CA VAL A 73 -20.64 -7.34 -7.43
C VAL A 73 -21.77 -7.49 -6.42
N ALA A 74 -21.51 -7.19 -5.15
CA ALA A 74 -22.51 -7.26 -4.09
C ALA A 74 -22.70 -5.93 -3.35
N SER A 75 -23.95 -5.51 -3.16
CA SER A 75 -24.31 -4.27 -2.44
C SER A 75 -25.76 -4.30 -1.93
N ARG A 76 -26.23 -3.24 -1.26
CA ARG A 76 -27.58 -3.19 -0.70
C ARG A 76 -28.72 -2.96 -1.72
N SER A 77 -28.45 -2.37 -2.88
CA SER A 77 -29.50 -2.02 -3.85
C SER A 77 -29.06 -2.06 -5.31
N ASP A 78 -29.96 -2.50 -6.18
CA ASP A 78 -29.79 -2.59 -7.63
C ASP A 78 -29.57 -1.22 -8.26
N ASP A 79 -30.18 -0.16 -7.72
CA ASP A 79 -29.98 1.20 -8.24
C ASP A 79 -28.53 1.67 -8.02
N SER A 80 -27.87 1.21 -6.94
CA SER A 80 -26.44 1.46 -6.78
C SER A 80 -25.59 0.65 -7.78
N PHE A 81 -26.08 -0.51 -8.24
CA PHE A 81 -25.43 -1.29 -9.29
C PHE A 81 -25.62 -0.66 -10.67
N LYS A 82 -26.83 -0.21 -11.02
CA LYS A 82 -27.10 0.57 -12.25
C LYS A 82 -26.18 1.79 -12.33
N ALA A 83 -26.13 2.60 -11.26
CA ALA A 83 -25.24 3.77 -11.16
C ALA A 83 -23.73 3.41 -11.08
N ALA A 84 -23.38 2.15 -10.81
CA ALA A 84 -22.01 1.66 -10.93
C ALA A 84 -21.67 1.25 -12.36
N VAL A 85 -22.60 0.60 -13.08
CA VAL A 85 -22.47 0.24 -14.50
C VAL A 85 -22.44 1.49 -15.39
N GLU A 86 -23.28 2.50 -15.14
CA GLU A 86 -23.24 3.80 -15.84
C GLU A 86 -21.86 4.48 -15.72
N ARG A 87 -21.21 4.33 -14.56
CA ARG A 87 -19.90 4.90 -14.24
C ARG A 87 -18.72 4.02 -14.69
N ARG A 88 -18.94 2.72 -14.86
CA ARG A 88 -17.97 1.69 -15.29
C ARG A 88 -18.71 0.62 -16.12
N PRO A 89 -18.91 0.85 -17.43
CA PRO A 89 -19.69 -0.04 -18.30
C PRO A 89 -19.18 -1.49 -18.32
N GLU A 90 -17.92 -1.72 -17.97
CA GLU A 90 -17.32 -3.04 -17.82
C GLU A 90 -18.07 -3.93 -16.81
N LEU A 91 -18.66 -3.33 -15.77
CA LEU A 91 -19.43 -4.04 -14.74
C LEU A 91 -20.72 -4.67 -15.26
N SER A 92 -21.17 -4.35 -16.48
CA SER A 92 -22.27 -5.07 -17.15
C SER A 92 -21.97 -6.56 -17.36
N LYS A 93 -20.69 -6.97 -17.27
CA LYS A 93 -20.24 -8.36 -17.34
C LYS A 93 -20.21 -9.07 -15.97
N ALA A 94 -20.37 -8.35 -14.87
CA ALA A 94 -20.42 -8.94 -13.53
C ALA A 94 -21.81 -9.48 -13.21
N GLY A 95 -21.87 -10.56 -12.42
CA GLY A 95 -23.10 -10.88 -11.69
C GLY A 95 -23.41 -9.81 -10.64
N PHE A 96 -24.68 -9.66 -10.26
CA PHE A 96 -25.10 -8.81 -9.15
C PHE A 96 -25.82 -9.63 -8.07
N GLN A 97 -25.54 -9.33 -6.79
CA GLN A 97 -26.27 -9.88 -5.65
C GLN A 97 -26.54 -8.80 -4.59
N ARG A 98 -27.70 -8.91 -3.91
CA ARG A 98 -27.99 -8.05 -2.76
C ARG A 98 -27.32 -8.59 -1.50
N VAL A 99 -26.73 -7.70 -0.70
CA VAL A 99 -26.18 -8.04 0.63
C VAL A 99 -26.25 -6.85 1.58
N ASP A 100 -26.59 -7.13 2.84
CA ASP A 100 -26.37 -6.21 3.95
C ASP A 100 -25.35 -6.82 4.91
N ILE A 101 -24.18 -6.19 5.02
CA ILE A 101 -23.10 -6.66 5.91
C ILE A 101 -23.46 -6.57 7.40
N THR A 102 -24.50 -5.81 7.77
CA THR A 102 -25.00 -5.74 9.15
C THR A 102 -25.87 -6.94 9.54
N ASN A 103 -26.23 -7.78 8.57
CA ASN A 103 -26.94 -9.04 8.77
C ASN A 103 -26.02 -10.21 8.39
N ALA A 104 -25.54 -10.96 9.39
CA ALA A 104 -24.62 -12.08 9.18
C ALA A 104 -25.21 -13.17 8.26
N ASP A 105 -26.52 -13.47 8.36
CA ASP A 105 -27.18 -14.46 7.50
C ASP A 105 -27.22 -14.00 6.04
N SER A 106 -27.37 -12.68 5.79
CA SER A 106 -27.29 -12.12 4.43
C SER A 106 -25.91 -12.34 3.80
N VAL A 107 -24.84 -12.21 4.59
CA VAL A 107 -23.46 -12.44 4.12
C VAL A 107 -23.20 -13.94 3.89
N GLN A 108 -23.64 -14.81 4.80
CA GLN A 108 -23.51 -16.26 4.63
C GLN A 108 -24.30 -16.76 3.40
N ALA A 109 -25.52 -16.27 3.19
CA ALA A 109 -26.32 -16.58 2.02
C ALA A 109 -25.66 -16.12 0.71
N LEU A 110 -25.00 -14.94 0.70
CA LEU A 110 -24.23 -14.46 -0.43
C LEU A 110 -23.08 -15.42 -0.78
N LEU A 111 -22.21 -15.76 0.17
CA LEU A 111 -21.05 -16.62 -0.10
C LEU A 111 -21.48 -18.03 -0.53
N LYS A 112 -22.49 -18.60 0.14
CA LYS A 112 -23.07 -19.91 -0.20
C LYS A 112 -23.69 -19.93 -1.61
N SER A 113 -24.45 -18.92 -2.00
CA SER A 113 -25.14 -18.88 -3.30
C SER A 113 -24.22 -18.56 -4.48
N THR A 114 -23.13 -17.84 -4.23
CA THR A 114 -22.14 -17.49 -5.26
C THR A 114 -21.06 -18.56 -5.45
N GLY A 115 -20.86 -19.43 -4.45
CA GLY A 115 -19.77 -20.41 -4.43
C GLY A 115 -18.41 -19.73 -4.50
N ALA A 116 -18.22 -18.65 -3.74
CA ALA A 116 -17.05 -17.80 -3.82
C ALA A 116 -15.78 -18.50 -3.32
N ASP A 117 -14.72 -18.46 -4.12
CA ASP A 117 -13.36 -18.83 -3.70
C ASP A 117 -12.67 -17.67 -2.96
N LEU A 118 -13.06 -16.43 -3.27
CA LEU A 118 -12.54 -15.21 -2.66
C LEU A 118 -13.65 -14.17 -2.48
N VAL A 119 -13.74 -13.58 -1.28
CA VAL A 119 -14.50 -12.37 -1.00
C VAL A 119 -13.57 -11.17 -0.80
N ILE A 120 -13.86 -10.08 -1.50
CA ILE A 120 -13.17 -8.79 -1.37
C ILE A 120 -14.14 -7.80 -0.72
N HIS A 121 -13.85 -7.40 0.50
CA HIS A 121 -14.68 -6.52 1.32
C HIS A 121 -14.23 -5.05 1.19
N THR A 122 -15.01 -4.27 0.45
CA THR A 122 -14.80 -2.84 0.20
C THR A 122 -15.95 -1.96 0.74
N ALA A 123 -16.74 -2.49 1.67
CA ALA A 123 -17.93 -1.84 2.23
C ALA A 123 -17.63 -1.19 3.59
N GLY A 124 -16.88 -0.08 3.55
CA GLY A 124 -16.62 0.78 4.72
C GLY A 124 -17.76 1.77 5.05
N PRO A 125 -17.51 2.75 5.94
CA PRO A 125 -16.24 2.98 6.66
C PRO A 125 -15.94 1.87 7.67
N PHE A 126 -14.66 1.54 7.83
CA PHE A 126 -14.19 0.57 8.84
C PHE A 126 -14.04 1.21 10.21
N GLN A 127 -13.80 2.53 10.28
CA GLN A 127 -13.46 3.26 11.49
C GLN A 127 -14.47 3.12 12.61
N ARG A 128 -14.05 2.60 13.76
CA ARG A 128 -14.93 2.31 14.93
C ARG A 128 -15.95 1.17 14.69
N SER A 129 -15.77 0.35 13.65
CA SER A 129 -16.56 -0.88 13.44
C SER A 129 -16.11 -1.99 14.39
N LYS A 130 -17.03 -2.87 14.77
CA LYS A 130 -16.74 -4.17 15.40
C LYS A 130 -17.40 -5.34 14.64
N ASN A 131 -17.86 -5.07 13.42
CA ASN A 131 -18.56 -6.04 12.60
C ASN A 131 -17.57 -6.81 11.72
N TYR A 132 -17.24 -8.04 12.12
CA TYR A 132 -16.37 -8.94 11.38
C TYR A 132 -17.15 -9.97 10.54
N ALA A 133 -18.46 -9.81 10.36
CA ALA A 133 -19.35 -10.83 9.76
C ALA A 133 -18.90 -11.31 8.37
N VAL A 134 -18.21 -10.49 7.59
CA VAL A 134 -17.64 -10.90 6.29
C VAL A 134 -16.42 -11.82 6.44
N LEU A 135 -15.52 -11.52 7.38
CA LEU A 135 -14.39 -12.39 7.71
C LEU A 135 -14.87 -13.68 8.38
N GLU A 136 -15.87 -13.60 9.26
CA GLU A 136 -16.49 -14.75 9.92
C GLU A 136 -17.16 -15.70 8.92
N ALA A 137 -17.98 -15.16 8.01
CA ALA A 137 -18.62 -15.95 6.97
C ALA A 137 -17.59 -16.57 6.01
N ALA A 138 -16.53 -15.83 5.66
CA ALA A 138 -15.44 -16.33 4.80
C ALA A 138 -14.71 -17.52 5.44
N ILE A 139 -14.32 -17.40 6.72
CA ILE A 139 -13.70 -18.49 7.49
C ILE A 139 -14.65 -19.69 7.59
N ALA A 140 -15.92 -19.46 7.88
CA ALA A 140 -16.93 -20.52 8.01
C ALA A 140 -17.25 -21.25 6.69
N SER A 141 -17.07 -20.61 5.54
CA SER A 141 -17.31 -21.19 4.21
C SER A 141 -16.07 -21.73 3.50
N GLY A 142 -14.87 -21.54 4.07
CA GLY A 142 -13.61 -21.88 3.39
C GLY A 142 -13.23 -20.89 2.28
N THR A 143 -13.85 -19.72 2.24
CA THR A 143 -13.64 -18.67 1.23
C THR A 143 -12.46 -17.78 1.64
N GLY A 144 -11.52 -17.52 0.72
CA GLY A 144 -10.44 -16.56 0.96
C GLY A 144 -10.98 -15.14 1.20
N TYR A 145 -10.26 -14.32 1.98
CA TYR A 145 -10.73 -12.99 2.37
C TYR A 145 -9.69 -11.90 2.05
N ILE A 146 -10.15 -10.77 1.50
CA ILE A 146 -9.38 -9.53 1.44
C ILE A 146 -10.30 -8.39 1.89
N ASP A 147 -9.83 -7.46 2.72
CA ASP A 147 -10.45 -6.14 2.86
C ASP A 147 -9.50 -5.00 2.48
N VAL A 148 -10.06 -3.79 2.41
CA VAL A 148 -9.31 -2.54 2.21
C VAL A 148 -9.39 -1.66 3.46
N CYS A 149 -9.32 -2.28 4.64
CA CYS A 149 -9.44 -1.58 5.92
C CYS A 149 -8.32 -0.55 6.16
N ASP A 150 -8.73 0.66 6.53
CA ASP A 150 -7.91 1.82 6.88
C ASP A 150 -8.07 2.24 8.36
N ASP A 151 -8.61 1.35 9.22
CA ASP A 151 -8.80 1.55 10.66
C ASP A 151 -7.94 0.59 11.49
N THR A 152 -7.05 1.14 12.32
CA THR A 152 -6.10 0.35 13.12
C THR A 152 -6.81 -0.59 14.11
N PRO A 153 -7.78 -0.13 14.95
CA PRO A 153 -8.49 -1.02 15.87
C PRO A 153 -9.23 -2.18 15.19
N PHE A 154 -9.86 -1.95 14.03
CA PHE A 154 -10.51 -3.00 13.26
C PHE A 154 -9.50 -4.03 12.73
N ALA A 155 -8.41 -3.58 12.11
CA ALA A 155 -7.41 -4.49 11.54
C ALA A 155 -6.70 -5.33 12.63
N GLU A 156 -6.36 -4.72 13.76
CA GLU A 156 -5.79 -5.43 14.91
C GLU A 156 -6.79 -6.40 15.54
N GLY A 157 -8.05 -5.98 15.71
CA GLY A 157 -9.12 -6.83 16.24
C GLY A 157 -9.41 -8.03 15.34
N ALA A 158 -9.47 -7.82 14.01
CA ALA A 158 -9.65 -8.87 13.02
C ALA A 158 -8.50 -9.90 13.08
N LYS A 159 -7.25 -9.46 13.11
CA LYS A 159 -6.10 -10.37 13.22
C LYS A 159 -6.10 -11.12 14.56
N ALA A 160 -6.29 -10.41 15.68
CA ALA A 160 -6.25 -11.01 17.01
C ALA A 160 -7.37 -12.04 17.26
N ALA A 161 -8.60 -11.78 16.78
CA ALA A 161 -9.75 -12.64 17.06
C ALA A 161 -9.93 -13.83 16.09
N TYR A 162 -9.30 -13.77 14.90
CA TYR A 162 -9.55 -14.74 13.83
C TYR A 162 -8.31 -15.42 13.23
N MET A 163 -7.08 -15.02 13.57
CA MET A 163 -5.84 -15.66 13.07
C MET A 163 -5.87 -17.19 13.16
N GLU A 164 -6.06 -17.74 14.36
CA GLU A 164 -6.00 -19.20 14.57
C GLU A 164 -7.23 -19.93 13.99
N LYS A 165 -8.38 -19.26 13.90
CA LYS A 165 -9.58 -19.80 13.24
C LYS A 165 -9.36 -19.91 11.72
N ALA A 166 -8.78 -18.88 11.10
CA ALA A 166 -8.44 -18.87 9.68
C ALA A 166 -7.39 -19.93 9.34
N LYS A 167 -6.34 -20.08 10.15
CA LYS A 167 -5.37 -21.19 10.03
C LYS A 167 -6.04 -22.56 10.10
N ALA A 168 -6.87 -22.80 11.13
CA ALA A 168 -7.54 -24.09 11.33
C ALA A 168 -8.52 -24.43 10.20
N ALA A 169 -9.17 -23.42 9.60
CA ALA A 169 -10.03 -23.57 8.43
C ALA A 169 -9.28 -23.66 7.09
N GLY A 170 -7.95 -23.49 7.07
CA GLY A 170 -7.17 -23.41 5.83
C GLY A 170 -7.41 -22.13 5.01
N VAL A 171 -8.01 -21.09 5.61
CA VAL A 171 -8.46 -19.88 4.92
C VAL A 171 -7.37 -18.79 4.92
N PRO A 172 -6.91 -18.32 3.75
CA PRO A 172 -6.06 -17.15 3.64
C PRO A 172 -6.90 -15.86 3.75
N ALA A 173 -6.51 -14.97 4.65
CA ALA A 173 -7.13 -13.66 4.84
C ALA A 173 -6.08 -12.54 4.85
N ILE A 174 -6.33 -11.47 4.08
CA ILE A 174 -5.51 -10.24 4.07
C ILE A 174 -6.36 -9.08 4.57
N VAL A 175 -5.95 -8.45 5.67
CA VAL A 175 -6.53 -7.17 6.12
C VAL A 175 -5.73 -6.01 5.51
N SER A 176 -6.39 -4.89 5.27
CA SER A 176 -5.75 -3.67 4.74
C SER A 176 -5.08 -3.84 3.36
N GLY A 177 -5.63 -4.70 2.49
CA GLY A 177 -5.17 -5.00 1.13
C GLY A 177 -5.52 -3.93 0.08
N GLY A 178 -5.25 -2.64 0.38
CA GLY A 178 -5.53 -1.50 -0.50
C GLY A 178 -4.29 -0.92 -1.20
N ILE A 179 -4.26 0.42 -1.36
CA ILE A 179 -3.08 1.16 -1.84
C ILE A 179 -2.23 1.69 -0.68
N TYR A 180 -2.85 2.44 0.24
CA TYR A 180 -2.34 2.82 1.56
C TYR A 180 -3.52 2.79 2.55
N PRO A 181 -3.47 1.95 3.59
CA PRO A 181 -2.57 0.79 3.71
C PRO A 181 -2.74 -0.20 2.54
N GLY A 182 -1.74 -1.06 2.35
CA GLY A 182 -1.73 -2.08 1.29
C GLY A 182 -0.44 -2.08 0.48
N THR A 183 -0.50 -1.56 -0.74
CA THR A 183 0.67 -1.48 -1.64
C THR A 183 1.85 -0.74 -1.00
N SER A 184 1.61 0.32 -0.22
CA SER A 184 2.65 1.02 0.54
C SER A 184 3.39 0.12 1.53
N ASN A 185 2.66 -0.71 2.29
CA ASN A 185 3.22 -1.70 3.20
C ASN A 185 4.10 -2.70 2.45
N VAL A 186 3.66 -3.20 1.28
CA VAL A 186 4.45 -4.13 0.46
C VAL A 186 5.71 -3.47 -0.11
N MET A 187 5.65 -2.19 -0.49
CA MET A 187 6.84 -1.41 -0.89
C MET A 187 7.86 -1.31 0.26
N ALA A 188 7.40 -1.00 1.47
CA ALA A 188 8.25 -0.94 2.68
C ALA A 188 8.87 -2.31 2.98
N ALA A 189 8.05 -3.36 3.01
CA ALA A 189 8.46 -4.71 3.32
C ALA A 189 9.46 -5.25 2.29
N HIS A 190 9.29 -4.96 1.00
CA HIS A 190 10.23 -5.36 -0.03
C HIS A 190 11.58 -4.63 0.09
N ILE A 191 11.59 -3.32 0.37
CA ILE A 191 12.82 -2.56 0.64
C ILE A 191 13.56 -3.12 1.86
N ILE A 192 12.84 -3.42 2.94
CA ILE A 192 13.40 -3.98 4.18
C ILE A 192 13.91 -5.40 3.96
N SER A 193 13.18 -6.27 3.25
CA SER A 193 13.64 -7.64 2.94
C SER A 193 14.91 -7.65 2.08
N ILE A 194 15.08 -6.71 1.15
CA ILE A 194 16.35 -6.55 0.42
C ILE A 194 17.48 -6.13 1.36
N ALA A 195 17.25 -5.16 2.25
CA ALA A 195 18.27 -4.69 3.19
C ALA A 195 18.68 -5.74 4.23
N ARG A 196 17.72 -6.58 4.66
CA ARG A 196 17.95 -7.74 5.53
C ARG A 196 18.54 -8.96 4.80
N ALA A 197 18.74 -8.89 3.49
CA ALA A 197 19.22 -10.00 2.64
C ALA A 197 18.31 -11.25 2.68
N GLU A 198 17.00 -11.07 2.81
CA GLU A 198 16.01 -12.16 2.94
C GLU A 198 15.65 -12.83 1.61
N TYR A 199 16.32 -12.46 0.51
CA TYR A 199 16.11 -13.03 -0.83
C TYR A 199 17.37 -13.77 -1.30
N ASP A 200 17.19 -14.90 -1.99
CA ASP A 200 18.24 -15.54 -2.81
C ASP A 200 18.38 -14.84 -4.18
N ASP A 201 19.33 -15.28 -5.01
CA ASP A 201 19.54 -14.74 -6.36
C ASP A 201 18.32 -14.91 -7.30
N ASN A 202 17.43 -15.86 -6.98
CA ASN A 202 16.19 -16.15 -7.69
C ASN A 202 14.97 -15.40 -7.11
N TRP A 203 15.17 -14.61 -6.05
CA TRP A 203 14.16 -13.87 -5.28
C TRP A 203 13.19 -14.71 -4.44
N ASN A 204 13.54 -15.96 -4.14
CA ASN A 204 12.85 -16.74 -3.12
C ASN A 204 13.23 -16.23 -1.72
N TYR A 205 12.33 -16.35 -0.75
CA TYR A 205 12.69 -16.06 0.65
C TYR A 205 13.72 -17.05 1.17
N ARG A 206 14.76 -16.53 1.82
CA ARG A 206 15.77 -17.29 2.55
C ARG A 206 16.02 -16.70 3.94
N THR A 207 16.63 -17.50 4.81
CA THR A 207 17.21 -17.00 6.06
C THR A 207 18.58 -16.37 5.75
N PRO A 208 18.83 -15.10 6.11
CA PRO A 208 20.14 -14.47 5.95
C PRO A 208 21.17 -15.06 6.93
N ALA A 209 22.44 -15.11 6.53
CA ALA A 209 23.51 -15.51 7.44
C ALA A 209 23.84 -14.40 8.45
N PRO A 210 24.39 -14.72 9.64
CA PRO A 210 24.78 -13.71 10.62
C PRO A 210 25.72 -12.65 10.02
N GLY A 211 25.32 -11.38 10.08
CA GLY A 211 26.06 -10.25 9.52
C GLY A 211 25.69 -9.84 8.08
N GLU A 212 24.84 -10.58 7.37
CA GLU A 212 24.34 -10.17 6.04
C GLU A 212 23.26 -9.08 6.13
N SER A 213 22.43 -9.13 7.18
CA SER A 213 21.27 -8.26 7.33
C SER A 213 21.64 -6.86 7.84
N VAL A 214 21.13 -5.83 7.15
CA VAL A 214 21.11 -4.46 7.65
C VAL A 214 19.70 -4.13 8.14
N GLU A 215 19.57 -3.86 9.43
CA GLU A 215 18.27 -3.59 10.06
C GLU A 215 17.76 -2.17 9.77
N PRO A 216 16.44 -1.98 9.59
CA PRO A 216 15.83 -0.67 9.46
C PRO A 216 15.79 0.06 10.82
N LYS A 217 16.09 1.36 10.79
CA LYS A 217 16.00 2.26 11.94
C LYS A 217 14.70 3.07 11.92
N TRP A 218 14.35 3.65 10.77
CA TRP A 218 13.18 4.54 10.65
C TRP A 218 12.46 4.33 9.32
N LEU A 219 11.19 3.95 9.40
CA LEU A 219 10.26 3.84 8.28
C LEU A 219 9.32 5.06 8.25
N ARG A 220 9.23 5.72 7.10
CA ARG A 220 8.34 6.85 6.89
C ARG A 220 7.48 6.60 5.66
N TYR A 221 6.17 6.57 5.89
CA TYR A 221 5.19 6.65 4.81
C TYR A 221 4.82 8.11 4.57
N SER A 222 4.71 8.50 3.30
CA SER A 222 4.25 9.82 2.91
C SER A 222 3.38 9.67 1.68
N TYR A 223 2.21 10.28 1.71
CA TYR A 223 1.15 10.11 0.73
C TYR A 223 0.61 11.44 0.24
N TYR A 224 0.17 11.43 -1.01
CA TYR A 224 -0.43 12.58 -1.66
C TYR A 224 -1.63 12.16 -2.50
N THR A 225 -2.69 12.96 -2.46
CA THR A 225 -3.84 12.86 -3.38
C THR A 225 -4.19 14.24 -3.95
N ALA A 226 -4.42 14.32 -5.25
CA ALA A 226 -5.02 15.47 -5.92
C ALA A 226 -6.55 15.37 -5.81
N GLY A 227 -7.19 16.40 -5.25
CA GLY A 227 -8.62 16.40 -4.96
C GLY A 227 -9.02 15.24 -4.05
N SER A 228 -10.16 14.62 -4.37
CA SER A 228 -10.61 13.34 -3.78
C SER A 228 -9.96 12.11 -4.43
N GLY A 229 -9.08 12.27 -5.43
CA GLY A 229 -8.61 11.16 -6.26
C GLY A 229 -9.73 10.48 -7.08
N GLY A 230 -10.84 11.19 -7.31
CA GLY A 230 -12.05 10.61 -7.92
C GLY A 230 -12.79 9.62 -7.02
N ALA A 231 -12.39 9.47 -5.74
CA ALA A 231 -13.08 8.68 -4.74
C ALA A 231 -14.35 9.39 -4.21
N GLY A 232 -14.55 10.68 -4.52
CA GLY A 232 -15.74 11.43 -4.13
C GLY A 232 -15.84 11.61 -2.61
N PRO A 233 -17.05 11.67 -2.04
CA PRO A 233 -17.22 12.07 -0.64
C PRO A 233 -16.72 11.03 0.37
N THR A 234 -16.47 9.79 -0.05
CA THR A 234 -15.99 8.71 0.84
C THR A 234 -14.60 9.01 1.41
N ILE A 235 -13.66 9.55 0.62
CA ILE A 235 -12.34 9.91 1.16
C ILE A 235 -12.43 11.08 2.14
N LEU A 236 -13.42 11.95 1.99
CA LEU A 236 -13.68 13.05 2.90
C LEU A 236 -14.35 12.56 4.21
N GLU A 237 -15.27 11.60 4.13
CA GLU A 237 -15.86 10.90 5.28
C GLU A 237 -14.76 10.25 6.14
N THR A 238 -13.85 9.47 5.52
CA THR A 238 -12.65 8.94 6.19
C THR A 238 -11.76 10.06 6.76
N SER A 239 -11.46 11.10 5.97
CA SER A 239 -10.57 12.19 6.42
C SER A 239 -11.09 12.91 7.67
N PHE A 240 -12.41 13.12 7.77
CA PHE A 240 -13.05 13.69 8.96
C PHE A 240 -13.07 12.74 10.16
N LEU A 241 -13.27 11.43 9.94
CA LEU A 241 -13.16 10.42 11.01
C LEU A 241 -11.74 10.38 11.59
N LEU A 242 -10.71 10.41 10.74
CA LEU A 242 -9.31 10.48 11.13
C LEU A 242 -8.93 11.82 11.79
N ALA A 243 -9.60 12.92 11.44
CA ALA A 243 -9.41 14.21 12.11
C ALA A 243 -9.91 14.21 13.58
N GLY A 244 -10.77 13.25 13.95
CA GLY A 244 -11.22 13.03 15.32
C GLY A 244 -10.33 12.10 16.16
N GLU A 245 -9.36 11.43 15.54
CA GLU A 245 -8.52 10.40 16.15
C GLU A 245 -7.18 10.95 16.65
N ASP A 246 -6.68 10.37 17.74
CA ASP A 246 -5.29 10.57 18.13
C ASP A 246 -4.37 9.75 17.20
N VAL A 247 -3.23 10.31 16.83
CA VAL A 247 -2.28 9.67 15.90
C VAL A 247 -1.21 8.93 16.69
N ILE A 248 -1.14 7.62 16.46
CA ILE A 248 -0.04 6.79 16.95
C ILE A 248 1.16 6.93 16.00
N VAL A 249 2.33 7.24 16.54
CA VAL A 249 3.63 7.05 15.88
C VAL A 249 4.58 6.29 16.79
N TYR A 250 5.58 5.64 16.22
CA TYR A 250 6.67 5.04 17.00
C TYR A 250 7.94 5.86 16.87
N LYS A 251 8.58 6.13 18.01
CA LYS A 251 9.84 6.87 18.09
C LYS A 251 10.69 6.33 19.23
N ASP A 252 11.95 6.04 18.94
CA ASP A 252 12.93 5.41 19.82
C ASP A 252 12.37 4.12 20.45
N ASN A 253 11.69 3.32 19.61
CA ASN A 253 10.99 2.08 19.96
C ASN A 253 9.89 2.25 21.03
N LYS A 254 9.29 3.44 21.14
CA LYS A 254 8.18 3.75 22.04
C LYS A 254 7.00 4.32 21.26
N GLU A 255 5.80 3.99 21.73
CA GLU A 255 4.57 4.59 21.23
C GLU A 255 4.50 6.06 21.67
N VAL A 256 4.17 6.95 20.74
CA VAL A 256 3.98 8.38 20.98
C VAL A 256 2.65 8.78 20.37
N VAL A 257 1.76 9.30 21.21
CA VAL A 257 0.44 9.78 20.81
C VAL A 257 0.53 11.27 20.48
N LEU A 258 0.12 11.64 19.27
CA LEU A 258 0.20 13.01 18.75
C LEU A 258 -1.16 13.49 18.21
N PRO A 259 -1.43 14.81 18.20
CA PRO A 259 -2.65 15.33 17.61
C PRO A 259 -2.75 15.02 16.10
N PRO A 260 -3.96 14.80 15.57
CA PRO A 260 -4.17 14.63 14.14
C PRO A 260 -3.81 15.91 13.36
N ILE A 261 -3.45 15.70 12.09
CA ILE A 261 -3.14 16.75 11.12
C ILE A 261 -2.04 17.69 11.65
N SER A 262 -1.01 17.10 12.26
CA SER A 262 0.09 17.80 12.91
C SER A 262 1.44 17.49 12.27
N ASN A 263 2.53 18.09 12.78
CA ASN A 263 3.91 17.75 12.41
C ASN A 263 4.15 17.72 10.89
N ARG A 264 3.78 18.84 10.24
CA ARG A 264 3.92 19.09 8.81
C ARG A 264 5.36 18.83 8.34
N ARG A 265 5.50 18.09 7.25
CA ARG A 265 6.78 17.82 6.55
C ARG A 265 6.62 18.17 5.07
N GLU A 266 7.64 18.75 4.45
CA GLU A 266 7.74 18.81 2.98
C GLU A 266 8.26 17.47 2.46
N VAL A 267 7.58 16.91 1.46
CA VAL A 267 7.98 15.69 0.77
C VAL A 267 7.87 15.89 -0.73
N ASP A 268 8.93 15.54 -1.46
CA ASP A 268 8.95 15.55 -2.91
C ASP A 268 8.48 14.19 -3.44
N PHE A 269 7.35 14.21 -4.15
CA PHE A 269 6.75 13.04 -4.82
C PHE A 269 7.26 12.87 -6.26
N GLY A 270 8.36 13.55 -6.60
CA GLY A 270 9.07 13.43 -7.87
C GLY A 270 8.36 14.13 -9.03
N PRO A 271 8.99 14.11 -10.23
CA PRO A 271 8.44 14.78 -11.40
C PRO A 271 7.01 14.34 -11.72
N GLY A 272 6.13 15.31 -11.91
CA GLY A 272 4.69 15.11 -12.17
C GLY A 272 3.79 15.41 -10.97
N VAL A 273 4.32 15.34 -9.73
CA VAL A 273 3.60 15.78 -8.51
C VAL A 273 4.38 16.88 -7.77
N GLY A 274 5.70 16.73 -7.68
CA GLY A 274 6.59 17.68 -7.01
C GLY A 274 6.43 17.68 -5.48
N ARG A 275 6.82 18.81 -4.87
CA ARG A 275 6.83 18.99 -3.41
C ARG A 275 5.46 19.29 -2.84
N LYS A 276 5.12 18.63 -1.72
CA LYS A 276 3.85 18.78 -1.00
C LYS A 276 4.09 18.77 0.51
N GLY A 277 3.33 19.61 1.21
CA GLY A 277 3.20 19.54 2.66
C GLY A 277 2.31 18.36 3.07
N VAL A 278 2.86 17.43 3.85
CA VAL A 278 2.15 16.26 4.39
C VAL A 278 2.11 16.30 5.92
N TYR A 279 1.03 15.80 6.51
CA TYR A 279 0.67 15.94 7.93
C TYR A 279 0.42 14.56 8.56
N LEU A 280 0.60 14.41 9.88
CA LEU A 280 0.36 13.14 10.58
C LEU A 280 -1.13 12.74 10.57
N TYR A 281 -1.39 11.46 10.27
CA TYR A 281 -2.70 10.81 10.37
C TYR A 281 -2.53 9.42 11.01
N ASN A 282 -3.57 8.94 11.69
CA ASN A 282 -3.61 7.62 12.30
C ASN A 282 -3.86 6.57 11.21
N LEU A 283 -2.89 5.71 10.90
CA LEU A 283 -2.98 4.77 9.78
C LEU A 283 -2.40 3.39 10.17
N PRO A 284 -3.02 2.25 9.77
CA PRO A 284 -2.67 0.92 10.28
C PRO A 284 -1.21 0.51 10.07
N GLU A 285 -0.62 0.90 8.94
CA GLU A 285 0.75 0.55 8.54
C GLU A 285 1.83 1.10 9.49
N VAL A 286 1.47 2.06 10.35
CA VAL A 286 2.38 2.55 11.40
C VAL A 286 2.53 1.51 12.50
N VAL A 287 1.41 0.92 12.94
CA VAL A 287 1.39 -0.09 14.00
C VAL A 287 1.84 -1.45 13.48
N SER A 288 1.36 -1.88 12.31
CA SER A 288 1.78 -3.14 11.70
C SER A 288 3.25 -3.09 11.24
N GLY A 289 3.72 -1.94 10.73
CA GLY A 289 5.12 -1.73 10.37
C GLY A 289 6.06 -1.77 11.58
N HIS A 290 5.65 -1.24 12.73
CA HIS A 290 6.42 -1.38 13.96
C HIS A 290 6.45 -2.84 14.43
N LYS A 291 5.27 -3.48 14.56
CA LYS A 291 5.14 -4.83 15.15
C LYS A 291 5.71 -5.95 14.27
N TYR A 292 5.34 -6.00 12.99
CA TYR A 292 5.64 -7.15 12.10
C TYR A 292 6.90 -6.95 11.26
N MET A 293 7.18 -5.74 10.77
CA MET A 293 8.47 -5.44 10.14
C MET A 293 9.59 -5.16 11.16
N ARG A 294 9.26 -5.01 12.45
CA ARG A 294 10.22 -4.76 13.54
C ARG A 294 11.06 -3.50 13.31
N VAL A 295 10.40 -2.40 12.92
CA VAL A 295 11.07 -1.10 12.72
C VAL A 295 10.90 -0.23 13.97
N PRO A 296 11.99 0.27 14.60
CA PRO A 296 11.90 1.04 15.85
C PRO A 296 11.12 2.37 15.73
N ASP A 297 11.37 3.13 14.66
CA ASP A 297 10.69 4.40 14.40
C ASP A 297 9.75 4.25 13.18
N VAL A 298 8.47 4.56 13.34
CA VAL A 298 7.47 4.49 12.25
C VAL A 298 6.51 5.66 12.30
N SER A 299 6.25 6.28 11.16
CA SER A 299 5.20 7.31 11.03
C SER A 299 4.65 7.38 9.61
N ALA A 300 3.35 7.70 9.49
CA ALA A 300 2.69 7.95 8.20
C ALA A 300 2.20 9.40 8.12
N ARG A 301 2.28 10.00 6.92
CA ARG A 301 1.79 11.35 6.66
C ARG A 301 1.02 11.43 5.36
N PHE A 302 -0.01 12.26 5.33
CA PHE A 302 -0.88 12.47 4.18
C PHE A 302 -0.99 13.97 3.85
N GLY A 303 -1.07 14.31 2.57
CA GLY A 303 -1.32 15.66 2.09
C GLY A 303 -2.23 15.65 0.87
N THR A 304 -3.06 16.69 0.74
CA THR A 304 -4.08 16.78 -0.31
C THR A 304 -3.95 18.09 -1.07
N ASP A 305 -4.11 18.08 -2.39
CA ASP A 305 -4.32 19.32 -3.16
C ASP A 305 -5.81 19.59 -3.43
N PRO A 306 -6.23 20.86 -3.54
CA PRO A 306 -5.42 22.07 -3.42
C PRO A 306 -5.01 22.32 -1.96
N PHE A 307 -3.81 22.88 -1.73
CA PHE A 307 -3.23 23.09 -0.40
C PHE A 307 -4.19 23.59 0.69
N ILE A 308 -5.15 24.46 0.34
CA ILE A 308 -6.20 24.99 1.22
C ILE A 308 -7.01 23.89 1.95
N TRP A 309 -7.12 22.69 1.37
CA TRP A 309 -7.73 21.52 2.00
C TRP A 309 -7.00 21.04 3.25
N ASN A 310 -5.66 21.05 3.27
CA ASN A 310 -4.93 20.69 4.49
C ASN A 310 -5.19 21.71 5.61
N TRP A 311 -5.38 22.99 5.25
CA TRP A 311 -5.70 24.04 6.22
C TRP A 311 -7.15 23.96 6.72
N ALA A 312 -8.11 23.68 5.82
CA ALA A 312 -9.50 23.43 6.19
C ALA A 312 -9.62 22.21 7.11
N MET A 313 -8.97 21.10 6.75
CA MET A 313 -8.92 19.89 7.58
C MET A 313 -8.23 20.14 8.93
N TRP A 314 -7.14 20.91 8.95
CA TRP A 314 -6.51 21.34 10.20
C TRP A 314 -7.46 22.14 11.09
N LEU A 315 -8.22 23.09 10.53
CA LEU A 315 -9.26 23.82 11.27
C LEU A 315 -10.34 22.86 11.78
N THR A 316 -10.83 21.92 10.97
CA THR A 316 -11.80 20.91 11.39
C THR A 316 -11.30 20.12 12.60
N ALA A 317 -10.05 19.64 12.57
CA ALA A 317 -9.42 18.90 13.67
C ALA A 317 -9.20 19.71 14.95
N ARG A 318 -9.29 21.05 14.90
CA ARG A 318 -9.11 21.95 16.06
C ARG A 318 -10.37 22.62 16.57
N LEU A 319 -11.36 22.85 15.70
CA LEU A 319 -12.57 23.60 16.01
C LEU A 319 -13.81 22.71 16.15
N VAL A 320 -13.88 21.55 15.46
CA VAL A 320 -15.02 20.65 15.58
C VAL A 320 -14.79 19.73 16.79
N PRO A 321 -15.75 19.63 17.74
CA PRO A 321 -15.64 18.71 18.87
C PRO A 321 -15.37 17.27 18.45
N ARG A 322 -14.42 16.60 19.11
CA ARG A 322 -14.08 15.19 18.85
C ARG A 322 -15.30 14.26 18.91
N SER A 323 -16.27 14.55 19.78
CA SER A 323 -17.54 13.79 19.86
C SER A 323 -18.32 13.80 18.54
N LEU A 324 -18.32 14.89 17.79
CA LEU A 324 -18.97 14.99 16.48
C LEU A 324 -18.13 14.31 15.38
N LEU A 325 -16.81 14.51 15.37
CA LEU A 325 -15.91 13.80 14.44
C LEU A 325 -15.89 12.27 14.67
N ASN A 326 -16.28 11.81 15.86
CA ASN A 326 -16.44 10.40 16.18
C ASN A 326 -17.82 9.83 15.82
N ASP A 327 -18.81 10.67 15.48
CA ASP A 327 -20.15 10.24 15.08
C ASP A 327 -20.21 10.02 13.55
N ARG A 328 -20.39 8.76 13.15
CA ARG A 328 -20.48 8.34 11.74
C ARG A 328 -21.64 9.02 10.98
N ASN A 329 -22.77 9.31 11.63
CA ASN A 329 -23.91 9.95 10.98
C ASN A 329 -23.65 11.44 10.76
N PHE A 330 -23.07 12.13 11.74
CA PHE A 330 -22.62 13.51 11.61
C PHE A 330 -21.60 13.64 10.48
N VAL A 331 -20.53 12.84 10.51
CA VAL A 331 -19.45 12.92 9.52
C VAL A 331 -19.95 12.62 8.10
N LYS A 332 -20.79 11.60 7.93
CA LYS A 332 -21.42 11.29 6.65
C LYS A 332 -22.34 12.40 6.15
N GLY A 333 -23.09 13.05 7.04
CA GLY A 333 -23.89 14.23 6.71
C GLY A 333 -23.03 15.41 6.26
N PHE A 334 -21.94 15.68 6.99
CA PHE A 334 -20.98 16.74 6.70
C PHE A 334 -20.25 16.52 5.37
N ALA A 335 -19.77 15.29 5.11
CA ALA A 335 -19.17 14.91 3.82
C ALA A 335 -20.17 15.03 2.66
N LYS A 336 -21.45 14.68 2.85
CA LYS A 336 -22.50 14.84 1.83
C LYS A 336 -22.79 16.32 1.51
N LEU A 337 -22.74 17.20 2.51
CA LEU A 337 -22.87 18.66 2.31
C LEU A 337 -21.68 19.22 1.51
N SER A 338 -20.48 18.67 1.70
CA SER A 338 -19.27 19.08 0.98
C SER A 338 -19.13 18.49 -0.44
N ASP A 339 -19.80 17.38 -0.76
CA ASP A 339 -19.67 16.65 -2.05
C ASP A 339 -19.78 17.55 -3.31
N PRO A 340 -20.73 18.48 -3.45
CA PRO A 340 -20.83 19.34 -4.64
C PRO A 340 -19.60 20.22 -4.84
N PHE A 341 -18.99 20.71 -3.75
CA PHE A 341 -17.79 21.53 -3.80
C PHE A 341 -16.56 20.67 -4.13
N VAL A 342 -16.40 19.52 -3.46
CA VAL A 342 -15.32 18.55 -3.73
C VAL A 342 -15.29 18.16 -5.21
N ARG A 343 -16.44 17.77 -5.78
CA ARG A 343 -16.52 17.40 -7.21
C ARG A 343 -16.16 18.53 -8.18
N ASN A 344 -16.34 19.78 -7.79
CA ASN A 344 -15.94 20.92 -8.62
C ASN A 344 -14.43 21.19 -8.52
N VAL A 345 -13.83 21.00 -7.34
CA VAL A 345 -12.38 21.04 -7.14
C VAL A 345 -11.68 19.89 -7.89
N ASP A 346 -12.22 18.67 -7.81
CA ASP A 346 -11.67 17.47 -8.47
C ASP A 346 -11.51 17.65 -9.98
N LYS A 347 -12.49 18.29 -10.65
CA LYS A 347 -12.44 18.59 -12.09
C LYS A 347 -11.27 19.49 -12.50
N ILE A 348 -10.79 20.33 -11.57
CA ILE A 348 -9.73 21.32 -11.81
C ILE A 348 -8.36 20.74 -11.43
N ILE A 349 -8.31 19.99 -10.32
CA ILE A 349 -7.08 19.55 -9.66
C ILE A 349 -6.65 18.14 -10.12
N GLY A 350 -7.58 17.36 -10.67
CA GLY A 350 -7.34 15.99 -11.14
C GLY A 350 -7.45 14.94 -10.04
N GLU A 351 -7.08 13.70 -10.37
CA GLU A 351 -7.27 12.51 -9.53
C GLU A 351 -5.95 11.79 -9.17
N ALA A 352 -4.81 12.48 -9.32
CA ALA A 352 -3.50 11.87 -9.13
C ALA A 352 -3.27 11.40 -7.70
N VAL A 353 -2.52 10.31 -7.55
CA VAL A 353 -2.05 9.77 -6.28
C VAL A 353 -0.55 9.56 -6.33
N ALA A 354 0.12 9.83 -5.21
CA ALA A 354 1.51 9.44 -5.05
C ALA A 354 1.80 8.90 -3.64
N MET A 355 2.74 7.96 -3.57
CA MET A 355 3.31 7.45 -2.34
C MET A 355 4.83 7.59 -2.41
N ARG A 356 5.43 7.99 -1.29
CA ARG A 356 6.88 7.92 -1.04
C ARG A 356 7.10 7.16 0.26
N VAL A 357 7.82 6.06 0.16
CA VAL A 357 8.17 5.18 1.28
C VAL A 357 9.66 5.31 1.50
N GLU A 358 10.09 5.74 2.69
CA GLU A 358 11.50 5.96 3.00
C GLU A 358 11.91 5.10 4.19
N VAL A 359 13.05 4.42 4.07
CA VAL A 359 13.63 3.57 5.10
C VAL A 359 15.07 3.99 5.34
N ASP A 360 15.33 4.56 6.51
CA ASP A 360 16.69 4.75 7.01
C ASP A 360 17.14 3.47 7.70
N MET A 361 18.33 3.00 7.35
CA MET A 361 18.95 1.79 7.89
C MET A 361 19.93 2.13 9.00
N VAL A 362 20.19 1.18 9.89
CA VAL A 362 21.37 1.23 10.78
C VAL A 362 22.64 1.36 9.92
N GLY A 363 23.58 2.21 10.35
CA GLY A 363 24.76 2.56 9.56
C GLY A 363 24.58 3.70 8.54
N GLY A 364 23.39 4.34 8.49
CA GLY A 364 23.19 5.61 7.77
C GLY A 364 22.87 5.50 6.27
N LYS A 365 22.72 4.29 5.74
CA LYS A 365 22.18 4.08 4.39
C LYS A 365 20.68 4.40 4.38
N ASN A 366 20.21 5.16 3.38
CA ASN A 366 18.78 5.33 3.09
C ASN A 366 18.40 4.54 1.84
N SER A 367 17.26 3.84 1.90
CA SER A 367 16.57 3.28 0.74
C SER A 367 15.13 3.80 0.72
N SER A 368 14.67 4.23 -0.44
CA SER A 368 13.37 4.84 -0.65
C SER A 368 12.69 4.26 -1.89
N GLY A 369 11.37 4.40 -1.94
CA GLY A 369 10.53 4.00 -3.06
C GLY A 369 9.49 5.07 -3.38
N ILE A 370 9.10 5.15 -4.65
CA ILE A 370 8.11 6.09 -5.17
C ILE A 370 7.10 5.35 -6.03
N PHE A 371 5.84 5.76 -5.94
CA PHE A 371 4.72 5.26 -6.72
C PHE A 371 3.86 6.46 -7.08
N VAL A 372 3.59 6.67 -8.37
CA VAL A 372 2.82 7.82 -8.87
C VAL A 372 1.85 7.32 -9.95
N HIS A 373 0.55 7.52 -9.73
CA HIS A 373 -0.51 7.12 -10.66
C HIS A 373 -1.44 8.30 -10.94
N LYS A 374 -1.84 8.52 -12.20
CA LYS A 374 -2.66 9.69 -12.61
C LYS A 374 -4.10 9.66 -12.07
N TYR A 375 -4.61 8.47 -11.75
CA TYR A 375 -5.97 8.23 -11.28
C TYR A 375 -5.98 7.30 -10.07
N LEU A 376 -6.22 7.80 -8.85
CA LEU A 376 -6.30 7.00 -7.62
C LEU A 376 -7.29 5.84 -7.79
N SER A 377 -8.46 6.09 -8.37
CA SER A 377 -9.50 5.06 -8.51
C SER A 377 -9.01 3.85 -9.31
N GLN A 378 -8.27 4.03 -10.41
CA GLN A 378 -7.69 2.93 -11.19
C GLN A 378 -6.57 2.22 -10.41
N SER A 379 -5.72 2.99 -9.73
CA SER A 379 -4.64 2.44 -8.90
C SER A 379 -5.16 1.53 -7.79
N MET A 380 -6.25 1.93 -7.10
CA MET A 380 -6.94 1.08 -6.12
C MET A 380 -7.40 -0.25 -6.70
N GLY A 381 -7.89 -0.22 -7.95
CA GLY A 381 -8.34 -1.42 -8.66
C GLY A 381 -7.19 -2.41 -8.89
N TYR A 382 -6.05 -1.92 -9.39
CA TYR A 382 -4.83 -2.72 -9.60
C TYR A 382 -4.21 -3.22 -8.29
N SER A 383 -4.07 -2.36 -7.28
CA SER A 383 -3.56 -2.75 -5.95
C SER A 383 -4.38 -3.88 -5.32
N THR A 384 -5.71 -3.77 -5.30
CA THR A 384 -6.59 -4.80 -4.71
C THR A 384 -6.63 -6.06 -5.58
N ALA A 385 -6.60 -5.92 -6.91
CA ALA A 385 -6.54 -7.07 -7.83
C ALA A 385 -5.23 -7.85 -7.71
N ALA A 386 -4.11 -7.22 -7.34
CA ALA A 386 -2.84 -7.90 -7.10
C ALA A 386 -2.84 -8.75 -5.81
N PHE A 387 -3.55 -8.32 -4.76
CA PHE A 387 -3.82 -9.18 -3.61
C PHE A 387 -4.73 -10.35 -4.01
N ALA A 388 -5.78 -10.09 -4.78
CA ALA A 388 -6.69 -11.13 -5.27
C ALA A 388 -5.95 -12.19 -6.11
N GLN A 389 -5.08 -11.78 -7.03
CA GLN A 389 -4.22 -12.69 -7.80
C GLN A 389 -3.37 -13.58 -6.87
N SER A 390 -2.77 -13.00 -5.82
CA SER A 390 -1.91 -13.73 -4.89
C SER A 390 -2.69 -14.80 -4.11
N VAL A 391 -3.88 -14.45 -3.60
CA VAL A 391 -4.77 -15.41 -2.90
C VAL A 391 -5.26 -16.50 -3.85
N LEU A 392 -5.73 -16.14 -5.05
CA LEU A 392 -6.28 -17.09 -6.03
C LEU A 392 -5.22 -18.03 -6.63
N GLN A 393 -3.94 -17.64 -6.63
CA GLN A 393 -2.81 -18.50 -7.00
C GLN A 393 -2.31 -19.38 -5.84
N GLY A 394 -2.88 -19.28 -4.63
CA GLY A 394 -2.41 -20.00 -3.44
C GLY A 394 -1.09 -19.47 -2.89
N LYS A 395 -0.71 -18.21 -3.19
CA LYS A 395 0.54 -17.56 -2.75
C LYS A 395 0.40 -16.78 -1.43
N THR A 396 -0.73 -16.95 -0.76
CA THR A 396 -1.05 -16.41 0.56
C THR A 396 -1.34 -17.58 1.49
N GLN A 397 -0.67 -17.63 2.64
CA GLN A 397 -0.82 -18.73 3.61
C GLN A 397 -2.14 -18.62 4.40
N PRO A 398 -2.71 -19.73 4.89
CA PRO A 398 -3.82 -19.71 5.85
C PRO A 398 -3.51 -18.87 7.09
N GLY A 399 -4.48 -18.09 7.56
CA GLY A 399 -4.30 -17.11 8.64
C GLY A 399 -4.77 -15.70 8.25
N VAL A 400 -4.66 -14.75 9.17
CA VAL A 400 -5.04 -13.34 8.95
C VAL A 400 -3.76 -12.48 8.93
N TRP A 401 -3.46 -11.86 7.79
CA TRP A 401 -2.17 -11.22 7.54
C TRP A 401 -2.32 -9.75 7.15
N TYR A 402 -1.39 -8.93 7.63
CA TYR A 402 -1.11 -7.62 7.08
C TYR A 402 -0.24 -7.75 5.81
N PRO A 403 -0.31 -6.80 4.86
CA PRO A 403 0.37 -6.92 3.57
C PRO A 403 1.91 -6.99 3.64
N GLU A 404 2.52 -6.45 4.70
CA GLU A 404 3.96 -6.51 4.96
C GLU A 404 4.47 -7.85 5.54
N GLU A 405 3.60 -8.75 5.96
CA GLU A 405 4.00 -10.08 6.44
C GLU A 405 4.44 -10.96 5.26
N LYS A 406 5.27 -11.98 5.51
CA LYS A 406 5.82 -12.83 4.43
C LYS A 406 4.79 -13.84 3.94
N GLU A 407 3.94 -14.25 4.86
CA GLU A 407 2.82 -15.17 4.74
C GLU A 407 1.66 -14.58 3.91
N ALA A 408 1.54 -13.25 3.87
CA ALA A 408 0.57 -12.56 3.02
C ALA A 408 0.90 -12.71 1.52
N LEU A 409 2.19 -12.61 1.16
CA LEU A 409 2.67 -12.51 -0.22
C LEU A 409 4.00 -13.25 -0.40
N GLN A 410 3.92 -14.47 -0.96
CA GLN A 410 5.10 -15.25 -1.35
C GLN A 410 5.97 -14.54 -2.41
N ASP A 411 5.35 -13.84 -3.36
CA ASP A 411 6.05 -13.10 -4.43
C ASP A 411 5.63 -11.62 -4.44
N ARG A 412 6.36 -10.81 -3.65
CA ARG A 412 6.17 -9.35 -3.63
C ARG A 412 6.54 -8.68 -4.95
N ARG A 413 7.39 -9.29 -5.79
CA ARG A 413 7.81 -8.67 -7.06
C ARG A 413 6.68 -8.73 -8.08
N GLN A 414 6.03 -9.90 -8.23
CA GLN A 414 4.83 -10.02 -9.05
C GLN A 414 3.72 -9.09 -8.54
N PHE A 415 3.44 -9.10 -7.23
CA PHE A 415 2.45 -8.19 -6.65
C PHE A 415 2.74 -6.74 -7.01
N LEU A 416 3.95 -6.25 -6.73
CA LEU A 416 4.33 -4.85 -6.93
C LEU A 416 4.32 -4.47 -8.41
N GLN A 417 4.74 -5.36 -9.30
CA GLN A 417 4.70 -5.13 -10.74
C GLN A 417 3.26 -4.98 -11.26
N PHE A 418 2.33 -5.82 -10.79
CA PHE A 418 0.93 -5.74 -11.21
C PHE A 418 0.20 -4.56 -10.55
N ALA A 419 0.42 -4.30 -9.25
CA ALA A 419 -0.13 -3.14 -8.54
C ALA A 419 0.34 -1.80 -9.13
N ALA A 420 1.55 -1.76 -9.72
CA ALA A 420 2.08 -0.57 -10.40
C ALA A 420 1.57 -0.37 -11.85
N THR A 421 0.64 -1.20 -12.33
CA THR A 421 0.07 -1.04 -13.69
C THR A 421 -0.58 0.34 -13.83
N GLY A 422 -0.25 1.05 -14.91
CA GLY A 422 -0.72 2.42 -15.18
C GLY A 422 0.03 3.54 -14.44
N CYS A 423 1.00 3.21 -13.56
CA CYS A 423 1.80 4.23 -12.89
C CYS A 423 2.62 5.05 -13.90
N SER A 424 2.60 6.37 -13.76
CA SER A 424 3.48 7.28 -14.49
C SER A 424 4.92 7.20 -13.97
N ARG A 425 5.11 6.81 -12.71
CA ARG A 425 6.42 6.47 -12.13
C ARG A 425 6.27 5.41 -11.04
N PHE A 426 7.11 4.37 -11.10
CA PHE A 426 7.27 3.41 -10.02
C PHE A 426 8.75 3.01 -9.91
N GLU A 427 9.37 3.27 -8.77
CA GLU A 427 10.74 2.90 -8.48
C GLU A 427 10.89 2.48 -7.02
N LEU A 428 11.70 1.47 -6.74
CA LEU A 428 11.98 0.99 -5.39
C LEU A 428 13.48 0.89 -5.12
N ASN A 429 13.83 0.93 -3.83
CA ASN A 429 15.20 0.75 -3.33
C ASN A 429 16.23 1.68 -4.00
N ARG A 430 15.87 2.96 -4.12
CA ARG A 430 16.74 4.07 -4.54
C ARG A 430 17.14 4.92 -3.35
N SER A 431 18.25 5.64 -3.41
CA SER A 431 18.53 6.70 -2.43
C SER A 431 17.46 7.81 -2.53
N ALA A 432 17.01 8.38 -1.42
CA ALA A 432 15.97 9.43 -1.38
C ALA A 432 16.16 10.54 -2.44
N TRP A 433 17.37 11.10 -2.54
CA TRP A 433 17.71 12.18 -3.48
C TRP A 433 17.54 11.79 -4.96
N ALA A 434 17.68 10.51 -5.32
CA ALA A 434 17.50 10.03 -6.70
C ALA A 434 16.03 9.96 -7.12
N LEU A 435 15.09 10.17 -6.19
CA LEU A 435 13.66 10.18 -6.43
C LEU A 435 13.08 11.60 -6.50
N GLU A 436 13.86 12.62 -6.15
CA GLU A 436 13.43 14.02 -6.06
C GLU A 436 13.30 14.68 -7.43
N SER A 437 12.59 15.80 -7.48
CA SER A 437 12.40 16.57 -8.72
C SER A 437 13.68 17.35 -9.03
N GLU A 438 14.09 17.40 -10.30
CA GLU A 438 15.28 18.15 -10.70
C GLU A 438 15.09 19.65 -10.46
N ILE A 439 16.03 20.26 -9.74
CA ILE A 439 16.05 21.70 -9.49
C ILE A 439 16.32 22.43 -10.81
N LYS A 440 15.35 23.18 -11.31
CA LYS A 440 15.48 23.97 -12.55
C LYS A 440 15.86 25.39 -12.20
N GLN A 441 17.06 25.82 -12.55
CA GLN A 441 17.45 27.23 -12.44
C GLN A 441 17.13 27.94 -13.76
N ILE A 442 16.20 28.90 -13.72
CA ILE A 442 15.79 29.69 -14.90
C ILE A 442 15.86 31.17 -14.53
N GLY A 443 16.55 31.99 -15.32
CA GLY A 443 16.65 33.43 -15.05
C GLY A 443 17.24 33.80 -13.69
N GLY A 444 18.12 32.96 -13.13
CA GLY A 444 18.70 33.13 -11.79
C GLY A 444 17.80 32.67 -10.63
N MET A 445 16.51 32.41 -10.87
CA MET A 445 15.59 31.88 -9.87
C MET A 445 15.62 30.34 -9.83
N ILE A 446 15.43 29.79 -8.63
CA ILE A 446 15.38 28.36 -8.36
C ILE A 446 13.91 27.90 -8.43
N TYR A 447 13.60 27.02 -9.37
CA TYR A 447 12.30 26.35 -9.52
C TYR A 447 12.42 24.87 -9.14
N TRP A 448 11.31 24.31 -8.67
CA TRP A 448 11.16 22.93 -8.19
C TRP A 448 10.13 22.17 -9.05
#